data_AF-A0A536BLB9-F1
#
_entry.id   AF-A0A536BLB9-F1
#
_cell.length_a   1.000
_cell.length_b   1.000
_cell.length_c   1.000
_cell.angle_alpha   90.00
_cell.angle_beta   90.00
_cell.angle_gamma   90.00
#
_symmetry.space_group_name_H-M   'P 1'
#
loop_
_entity.id
_entity.type
_entity.pdbx_description
1 polymer ?
#
loop_
_entity_poly.entity_id
_entity_poly.type
_entity_poly.pdbx_seq_one_letter_code
_entity_poly.pdbx_strand_id
1 'polypeptide(L)'
;MTSVHKQLTARVGQPRLNAIFLDTPFGFQPNADEIVARTVTYFRQHVGCEIGLASFRHGGQATPLETERFLARLSEANYVFAGPGSPTYALRHWRNTGMRDRLAEKVDQGGCVAFASAAAIGLGAYALPVYEIYKVGEDPSWTAGLDLLGQIGVRCAVIPHYNNHEGGTYDTRFCYMGEERLRRLEAMLPDDRLILGIDEYTACIIDVEAQSVSVRGRGEVTARRHGSQRVWTRTTFPLSMLQDPSQASATTTSRPVPPPAASGALDRFNVDGLVAAILEMESVLQVRIADLGGTGERDRVRAEMRHLIVRLGELARDRGRQEVRECVAPLVDVLLSMRGAARREQRFREADRLRTILADCGVEVQDTPAGTEWSLVNA
;
A
#
# COMPACT_ATOMS: atom_id res chain seq x y z
N MET A 1 -0.32 8.34 4.46
CA MET A 1 -1.70 8.62 4.02
C MET A 1 -2.49 9.52 4.97
N THR A 2 -2.07 9.74 6.22
CA THR A 2 -2.76 10.61 7.20
C THR A 2 -3.17 11.98 6.65
N SER A 3 -2.26 12.68 5.96
CA SER A 3 -2.52 14.01 5.40
C SER A 3 -3.64 14.02 4.36
N VAL A 4 -3.76 12.95 3.56
CA VAL A 4 -4.85 12.78 2.59
C VAL A 4 -6.18 12.63 3.31
N HIS A 5 -6.26 11.77 4.32
CA HIS A 5 -7.49 11.63 5.12
C HIS A 5 -7.88 12.95 5.79
N LYS A 6 -6.92 13.69 6.36
CA LYS A 6 -7.16 15.04 6.92
C LYS A 6 -7.78 16.00 5.92
N GLN A 7 -7.22 16.05 4.71
CA GLN A 7 -7.70 16.91 3.65
C GLN A 7 -9.14 16.53 3.24
N LEU A 8 -9.40 15.23 3.07
CA LEU A 8 -10.70 14.74 2.64
C LEU A 8 -11.79 14.95 3.71
N THR A 9 -11.51 14.64 4.97
CA THR A 9 -12.47 14.84 6.07
C THR A 9 -12.74 16.32 6.34
N ALA A 10 -11.73 17.19 6.20
CA ALA A 10 -11.93 18.63 6.31
C ALA A 10 -12.85 19.17 5.20
N ARG A 11 -12.74 18.64 3.98
CA ARG A 11 -13.55 19.08 2.84
C ARG A 11 -15.04 18.79 3.01
N VAL A 12 -15.38 17.64 3.60
CA VAL A 12 -16.77 17.22 3.84
C VAL A 12 -17.25 17.48 5.27
N GLY A 13 -16.48 18.25 6.04
CA GLY A 13 -16.72 18.43 7.48
C GLY A 13 -17.82 19.44 7.84
N GLN A 14 -18.38 20.18 6.87
CA GLN A 14 -19.41 21.18 7.10
C GLN A 14 -20.81 20.67 6.68
N PRO A 15 -21.89 20.99 7.43
CA PRO A 15 -21.89 21.67 8.75
C PRO A 15 -21.41 20.77 9.89
N ARG A 16 -21.34 19.44 9.68
CA ARG A 16 -20.83 18.47 10.64
C ARG A 16 -20.26 17.27 9.91
N LEU A 17 -19.07 16.82 10.32
CA LEU A 17 -18.50 15.56 9.84
C LEU A 17 -19.28 14.36 10.42
N ASN A 18 -19.73 13.47 9.55
CA ASN A 18 -20.23 12.14 9.88
C ASN A 18 -19.43 11.10 9.09
N ALA A 19 -18.28 10.72 9.66
CA ALA A 19 -17.38 9.76 9.07
C ALA A 19 -17.72 8.34 9.54
N ILE A 20 -17.80 7.40 8.61
CA ILE A 20 -18.02 5.98 8.91
C ILE A 20 -16.93 5.08 8.31
N PHE A 21 -16.67 3.97 8.99
CA PHE A 21 -15.80 2.88 8.58
C PHE A 21 -16.63 1.62 8.33
N LEU A 22 -16.35 0.92 7.24
CA LEU A 22 -17.03 -0.32 6.85
C LEU A 22 -16.15 -1.52 7.19
N ASP A 23 -16.68 -2.46 7.97
CA ASP A 23 -15.95 -3.68 8.36
C ASP A 23 -16.20 -4.87 7.42
N THR A 24 -17.14 -4.77 6.49
CA THR A 24 -17.50 -5.86 5.58
C THR A 24 -16.28 -6.50 4.90
N PRO A 25 -15.30 -5.76 4.34
CA PRO A 25 -14.22 -6.39 3.58
C PRO A 25 -13.38 -7.39 4.39
N PHE A 26 -13.26 -7.19 5.70
CA PHE A 26 -12.51 -8.07 6.61
C PHE A 26 -13.41 -8.74 7.65
N GLY A 27 -14.74 -8.70 7.49
CA GLY A 27 -15.70 -9.18 8.48
C GLY A 27 -15.61 -10.68 8.78
N PHE A 28 -14.97 -11.45 7.91
CA PHE A 28 -14.67 -12.87 8.11
C PHE A 28 -13.47 -13.13 9.02
N GLN A 29 -12.64 -12.13 9.31
CA GLN A 29 -11.40 -12.33 10.05
C GLN A 29 -11.67 -12.45 11.55
N PRO A 30 -11.04 -13.41 12.26
CA PRO A 30 -11.18 -13.55 13.71
C PRO A 30 -10.78 -12.29 14.50
N ASN A 31 -9.88 -11.46 13.95
CA ASN A 31 -9.41 -10.22 14.54
C ASN A 31 -10.12 -8.96 13.99
N ALA A 32 -11.32 -9.10 13.39
CA ALA A 32 -12.05 -7.96 12.81
C ALA A 32 -12.28 -6.83 13.82
N ASP A 33 -12.63 -7.16 15.07
CA ASP A 33 -12.82 -6.17 16.14
C ASP A 33 -11.53 -5.39 16.46
N GLU A 34 -10.37 -6.05 16.40
CA GLU A 34 -9.07 -5.40 16.59
C GLU A 34 -8.77 -4.43 15.44
N ILE A 35 -9.03 -4.84 14.19
CA ILE A 35 -8.85 -3.99 13.00
C ILE A 35 -9.72 -2.73 13.10
N VAL A 36 -10.97 -2.88 13.56
CA VAL A 36 -11.86 -1.74 13.84
C VAL A 36 -11.27 -0.84 14.91
N ALA A 37 -10.91 -1.39 16.08
CA ALA A 37 -10.39 -0.61 17.20
C ALA A 37 -9.12 0.18 16.83
N ARG A 38 -8.22 -0.45 16.07
CA ARG A 38 -6.99 0.20 15.55
C ARG A 38 -7.31 1.31 14.56
N THR A 39 -8.26 1.09 13.65
CA THR A 39 -8.67 2.10 12.66
C THR A 39 -9.31 3.32 13.34
N VAL A 40 -10.25 3.09 14.26
CA VAL A 40 -10.88 4.17 15.05
C VAL A 40 -9.83 4.95 15.83
N THR A 41 -8.91 4.25 16.50
CA THR A 41 -7.82 4.89 17.23
C THR A 41 -6.92 5.72 16.31
N TYR A 42 -6.59 5.20 15.13
CA TYR A 42 -5.77 5.91 14.15
C TYR A 42 -6.44 7.19 13.64
N PHE A 43 -7.73 7.16 13.32
CA PHE A 43 -8.47 8.35 12.89
C PHE A 43 -8.49 9.41 13.98
N ARG A 44 -8.77 9.02 15.22
CA ARG A 44 -8.78 9.95 16.37
C ARG A 44 -7.40 10.55 16.63
N GLN A 45 -6.35 9.74 16.70
CA GLN A 45 -5.01 10.19 17.12
C GLN A 45 -4.21 10.85 16.00
N HIS A 46 -4.33 10.37 14.76
CA HIS A 46 -3.47 10.82 13.67
C HIS A 46 -4.21 11.67 12.65
N VAL A 47 -5.46 11.34 12.29
CA VAL A 47 -6.28 12.14 11.37
C VAL A 47 -6.89 13.33 12.11
N GLY A 48 -7.24 13.18 13.39
CA GLY A 48 -7.82 14.25 14.21
C GLY A 48 -9.34 14.36 14.07
N CYS A 49 -10.03 13.26 13.74
CA CYS A 49 -11.48 13.20 13.73
C CYS A 49 -12.00 11.86 14.25
N GLU A 50 -13.23 11.87 14.78
CA GLU A 50 -13.94 10.63 15.12
C GLU A 50 -14.44 9.94 13.85
N ILE A 51 -14.44 8.62 13.86
CA ILE A 51 -15.02 7.78 12.80
C ILE A 51 -15.86 6.68 13.44
N GLY A 52 -17.13 6.59 13.04
CA GLY A 52 -18.07 5.59 13.52
C GLY A 52 -17.94 4.28 12.74
N LEU A 53 -18.27 3.15 13.35
CA LEU A 53 -18.40 1.88 12.64
C LEU A 53 -19.81 1.74 12.02
N ALA A 54 -19.92 1.47 10.73
CA ALA A 54 -21.14 0.96 10.12
C ALA A 54 -20.95 -0.53 9.86
N SER A 55 -21.27 -1.35 10.87
CA SER A 55 -20.97 -2.78 10.85
C SER A 55 -21.95 -3.53 9.95
N PHE A 56 -21.41 -4.34 9.04
CA PHE A 56 -22.17 -5.24 8.19
C PHE A 56 -21.26 -6.36 7.70
N ARG A 57 -20.85 -7.23 8.63
CA ARG A 57 -19.83 -8.25 8.37
C ARG A 57 -20.29 -9.31 7.37
N HIS A 58 -21.54 -9.77 7.50
CA HIS A 58 -22.03 -10.90 6.72
C HIS A 58 -23.53 -10.74 6.39
N GLY A 59 -23.84 -10.37 5.15
CA GLY A 59 -25.22 -10.11 4.72
C GLY A 59 -26.19 -11.29 4.87
N GLY A 60 -25.72 -12.54 4.79
CA GLY A 60 -26.57 -13.72 4.98
C GLY A 60 -26.87 -14.07 6.45
N GLN A 61 -26.21 -13.41 7.40
CA GLN A 61 -26.40 -13.61 8.85
C GLN A 61 -26.99 -12.37 9.52
N ALA A 62 -26.93 -11.21 8.85
CA ALA A 62 -27.50 -9.97 9.33
C ALA A 62 -29.02 -10.05 9.40
N THR A 63 -29.58 -9.59 10.52
CA THR A 63 -31.01 -9.37 10.66
C THR A 63 -31.48 -8.22 9.76
N PRO A 64 -32.78 -8.14 9.43
CA PRO A 64 -33.33 -6.99 8.71
C PRO A 64 -33.03 -5.66 9.40
N LEU A 65 -33.11 -5.61 10.73
CA LEU A 65 -32.82 -4.41 11.51
C LEU A 65 -31.34 -3.99 11.43
N GLU A 66 -30.41 -4.94 11.42
CA GLU A 66 -28.98 -4.64 11.24
C GLU A 66 -28.69 -4.12 9.83
N THR A 67 -29.35 -4.69 8.81
CA THR A 67 -29.25 -4.24 7.43
C THR A 67 -29.77 -2.80 7.28
N GLU A 68 -30.94 -2.50 7.82
CA GLU A 68 -31.50 -1.15 7.80
C GLU A 68 -30.62 -0.13 8.56
N ARG A 69 -30.09 -0.51 9.73
CA ARG A 69 -29.15 0.38 10.47
C ARG A 69 -27.87 0.65 9.67
N PHE A 70 -27.34 -0.36 8.99
CA PHE A 70 -26.17 -0.20 8.13
C PHE A 70 -26.45 0.79 7.00
N LEU A 71 -27.56 0.62 6.28
CA LEU A 71 -27.95 1.50 5.17
C LEU A 71 -28.28 2.92 5.64
N ALA A 72 -28.94 3.07 6.79
CA ALA A 72 -29.21 4.38 7.39
C ALA A 72 -27.92 5.12 7.72
N ARG A 73 -26.95 4.45 8.38
CA ARG A 73 -25.63 5.04 8.67
C ARG A 73 -24.90 5.45 7.40
N LEU A 74 -24.96 4.64 6.35
CA LEU A 74 -24.36 4.95 5.06
C LEU A 74 -24.99 6.18 4.40
N SER A 75 -26.32 6.33 4.51
CA SER A 75 -27.04 7.52 4.04
C SER A 75 -26.77 8.76 4.85
N GLU A 76 -26.50 8.66 6.13
CA GLU A 76 -26.25 9.84 6.98
C GLU A 76 -24.78 10.29 6.89
N ALA A 77 -23.87 9.41 6.47
CA ALA A 77 -22.46 9.70 6.38
C ALA A 77 -22.13 10.67 5.24
N ASN A 78 -21.14 11.53 5.45
CA ASN A 78 -20.53 12.35 4.40
C ASN A 78 -19.07 11.97 4.13
N TYR A 79 -18.51 11.03 4.89
CA TYR A 79 -17.23 10.41 4.64
C TYR A 79 -17.32 8.90 4.89
N VAL A 80 -17.06 8.08 3.86
CA VAL A 80 -17.14 6.61 3.95
C VAL A 80 -15.77 6.01 3.67
N PHE A 81 -15.24 5.25 4.63
CA PHE A 81 -13.94 4.59 4.53
C PHE A 81 -14.08 3.07 4.55
N ALA A 82 -13.35 2.39 3.66
CA ALA A 82 -13.16 0.94 3.67
C ALA A 82 -11.77 0.60 3.16
N GLY A 83 -11.15 -0.48 3.64
CA GLY A 83 -9.73 -0.72 3.36
C GLY A 83 -9.35 -2.20 3.22
N PRO A 84 -8.68 -2.77 4.24
CA PRO A 84 -8.10 -4.11 4.16
C PRO A 84 -9.17 -5.19 4.09
N GLY A 85 -8.83 -6.36 3.53
CA GLY A 85 -9.73 -7.52 3.54
C GLY A 85 -9.79 -8.22 2.18
N SER A 86 -10.93 -8.79 1.85
CA SER A 86 -11.20 -9.46 0.58
C SER A 86 -12.16 -8.66 -0.30
N PRO A 87 -11.80 -8.37 -1.57
CA PRO A 87 -12.67 -7.67 -2.50
C PRO A 87 -13.93 -8.48 -2.83
N THR A 88 -13.78 -9.78 -3.08
CA THR A 88 -14.87 -10.70 -3.43
C THR A 88 -15.82 -10.92 -2.26
N TYR A 89 -15.29 -11.02 -1.04
CA TYR A 89 -16.10 -11.11 0.17
C TYR A 89 -16.94 -9.85 0.37
N ALA A 90 -16.31 -8.66 0.27
CA ALA A 90 -17.00 -7.38 0.39
C ALA A 90 -18.14 -7.27 -0.63
N LEU A 91 -17.84 -7.51 -1.90
CA LEU A 91 -18.80 -7.43 -3.00
C LEU A 91 -19.95 -8.42 -2.83
N ARG A 92 -19.68 -9.65 -2.41
CA ARG A 92 -20.72 -10.67 -2.18
C ARG A 92 -21.74 -10.20 -1.14
N HIS A 93 -21.31 -9.50 -0.10
CA HIS A 93 -22.21 -9.02 0.95
C HIS A 93 -22.84 -7.67 0.63
N TRP A 94 -22.18 -6.80 -0.12
CA TRP A 94 -22.74 -5.52 -0.55
C TRP A 94 -23.71 -5.61 -1.74
N ARG A 95 -23.59 -6.65 -2.55
CA ARG A 95 -24.44 -6.82 -3.73
C ARG A 95 -25.90 -6.97 -3.30
N ASN A 96 -26.78 -6.27 -4.01
CA ASN A 96 -28.23 -6.28 -3.78
C ASN A 96 -28.69 -5.76 -2.41
N THR A 97 -27.88 -4.99 -1.68
CA THR A 97 -28.29 -4.35 -0.41
C THR A 97 -28.68 -2.88 -0.54
N GLY A 98 -28.45 -2.25 -1.70
CA GLY A 98 -28.57 -0.79 -1.87
C GLY A 98 -27.29 0.00 -1.51
N MET A 99 -26.23 -0.70 -1.08
CA MET A 99 -24.90 -0.11 -0.80
C MET A 99 -24.38 0.77 -1.95
N ARG A 100 -24.45 0.27 -3.19
CA ARG A 100 -24.00 1.00 -4.38
C ARG A 100 -24.72 2.33 -4.53
N ASP A 101 -26.04 2.32 -4.43
CA ASP A 101 -26.87 3.50 -4.67
C ASP A 101 -26.65 4.56 -3.58
N ARG A 102 -26.44 4.14 -2.34
CA ARG A 102 -26.09 5.06 -1.25
C ARG A 102 -24.68 5.66 -1.42
N LEU A 103 -23.70 4.89 -1.91
CA LEU A 103 -22.39 5.45 -2.25
C LEU A 103 -22.46 6.44 -3.42
N ALA A 104 -23.26 6.11 -4.44
CA ALA A 104 -23.54 6.96 -5.60
C ALA A 104 -24.13 8.31 -5.17
N GLU A 105 -25.16 8.29 -4.32
CA GLU A 105 -25.75 9.49 -3.74
C GLU A 105 -24.71 10.35 -3.01
N LYS A 106 -23.70 9.75 -2.36
CA LYS A 106 -22.61 10.52 -1.71
C LYS A 106 -21.69 11.21 -2.70
N VAL A 107 -21.38 10.55 -3.81
CA VAL A 107 -20.59 11.21 -4.86
C VAL A 107 -21.37 12.40 -5.44
N ASP A 108 -22.68 12.25 -5.63
CA ASP A 108 -23.53 13.30 -6.22
C ASP A 108 -23.84 14.46 -5.25
N GLN A 109 -23.94 14.19 -3.94
CA GLN A 109 -24.35 15.17 -2.92
C GLN A 109 -23.17 15.80 -2.15
N GLY A 110 -21.96 15.74 -2.70
CA GLY A 110 -20.78 16.38 -2.10
C GLY A 110 -20.17 15.64 -0.89
N GLY A 111 -20.46 14.35 -0.75
CA GLY A 111 -19.78 13.45 0.19
C GLY A 111 -18.46 12.91 -0.35
N CYS A 112 -17.79 12.08 0.46
CA CYS A 112 -16.51 11.47 0.11
C CYS A 112 -16.54 9.95 0.32
N VAL A 113 -16.17 9.20 -0.73
CA VAL A 113 -15.93 7.75 -0.68
C VAL A 113 -14.43 7.51 -0.80
N ALA A 114 -13.82 7.04 0.28
CA ALA A 114 -12.38 6.79 0.37
C ALA A 114 -12.12 5.29 0.56
N PHE A 115 -11.92 4.53 -0.52
CA PHE A 115 -11.60 3.11 -0.42
C PHE A 115 -10.11 2.86 -0.66
N ALA A 116 -9.53 1.93 0.09
CA ALA A 116 -8.13 1.53 -0.01
C ALA A 116 -8.01 0.01 -0.20
N SER A 117 -6.87 -0.45 -0.73
CA SER A 117 -6.55 -1.89 -0.86
C SER A 117 -7.74 -2.70 -1.42
N ALA A 118 -8.10 -3.83 -0.79
CA ALA A 118 -9.19 -4.70 -1.21
C ALA A 118 -10.51 -3.98 -1.49
N ALA A 119 -10.91 -3.01 -0.67
CA ALA A 119 -12.14 -2.26 -0.92
C ALA A 119 -12.08 -1.45 -2.23
N ALA A 120 -10.91 -0.87 -2.57
CA ALA A 120 -10.75 -0.04 -3.76
C ALA A 120 -11.00 -0.81 -5.07
N ILE A 121 -10.67 -2.11 -5.08
CA ILE A 121 -10.93 -3.01 -6.22
C ILE A 121 -12.43 -3.01 -6.58
N GLY A 122 -13.30 -2.95 -5.57
CA GLY A 122 -14.75 -2.97 -5.75
C GLY A 122 -15.33 -1.70 -6.39
N LEU A 123 -14.57 -0.60 -6.49
CA LEU A 123 -15.07 0.66 -7.05
C LEU A 123 -15.25 0.63 -8.58
N GLY A 124 -14.50 -0.23 -9.27
CA GLY A 124 -14.58 -0.41 -10.72
C GLY A 124 -15.78 -1.25 -11.15
N ALA A 125 -16.01 -1.32 -12.46
CA ALA A 125 -17.00 -2.23 -13.05
C ALA A 125 -16.55 -3.71 -12.93
N TYR A 126 -15.23 -3.91 -12.95
CA TYR A 126 -14.58 -5.21 -12.84
C TYR A 126 -13.70 -5.23 -11.61
N ALA A 127 -13.87 -6.27 -10.80
CA ALA A 127 -13.14 -6.48 -9.56
C ALA A 127 -12.28 -7.74 -9.66
N LEU A 128 -11.06 -7.62 -9.18
CA LEU A 128 -10.04 -8.67 -9.18
C LEU A 128 -10.26 -9.62 -7.99
N PRO A 129 -10.52 -10.92 -8.22
CA PRO A 129 -10.61 -11.93 -7.15
C PRO A 129 -9.20 -12.36 -6.71
N VAL A 130 -8.54 -11.47 -5.95
CA VAL A 130 -7.11 -11.58 -5.61
C VAL A 130 -6.79 -12.88 -4.90
N TYR A 131 -7.55 -13.26 -3.86
CA TYR A 131 -7.22 -14.45 -3.07
C TYR A 131 -7.53 -15.73 -3.81
N GLU A 132 -8.60 -15.75 -4.58
CA GLU A 132 -8.99 -16.88 -5.41
C GLU A 132 -7.91 -17.18 -6.46
N ILE A 133 -7.44 -16.15 -7.19
CA ILE A 133 -6.38 -16.34 -8.18
C ILE A 133 -5.03 -16.64 -7.52
N TYR A 134 -4.62 -15.85 -6.51
CA TYR A 134 -3.26 -15.91 -5.98
C TYR A 134 -3.04 -16.98 -4.92
N LYS A 135 -4.02 -17.23 -4.05
CA LYS A 135 -3.91 -18.17 -2.91
C LYS A 135 -4.56 -19.50 -3.18
N VAL A 136 -5.74 -19.52 -3.81
CA VAL A 136 -6.45 -20.76 -4.16
C VAL A 136 -5.89 -21.37 -5.45
N GLY A 137 -5.48 -20.52 -6.40
CA GLY A 137 -4.92 -20.95 -7.67
C GLY A 137 -5.96 -21.07 -8.78
N GLU A 138 -7.08 -20.36 -8.67
CA GLU A 138 -8.08 -20.27 -9.74
C GLU A 138 -7.51 -19.57 -10.98
N ASP A 139 -8.08 -19.88 -12.15
CA ASP A 139 -7.72 -19.21 -13.39
C ASP A 139 -8.04 -17.70 -13.33
N PRO A 140 -7.22 -16.84 -13.98
CA PRO A 140 -7.48 -15.41 -14.02
C PRO A 140 -8.87 -15.10 -14.55
N SER A 141 -9.65 -14.35 -13.77
CA SER A 141 -11.01 -13.95 -14.11
C SER A 141 -11.37 -12.60 -13.48
N TRP A 142 -12.43 -11.97 -13.98
CA TRP A 142 -13.02 -10.77 -13.40
C TRP A 142 -14.37 -11.11 -12.79
N THR A 143 -14.67 -10.53 -11.62
CA THR A 143 -16.04 -10.51 -11.08
C THR A 143 -16.63 -9.09 -11.23
N ALA A 144 -17.95 -8.99 -11.19
CA ALA A 144 -18.62 -7.69 -11.23
C ALA A 144 -18.32 -6.87 -9.96
N GLY A 145 -17.80 -5.66 -10.15
CA GLY A 145 -17.62 -4.69 -9.08
C GLY A 145 -18.91 -3.89 -8.80
N LEU A 146 -18.80 -2.82 -8.00
CA LEU A 146 -19.92 -1.91 -7.74
C LEU A 146 -20.17 -0.95 -8.91
N ASP A 147 -19.20 -0.76 -9.80
CA ASP A 147 -19.24 0.22 -10.88
C ASP A 147 -19.63 1.63 -10.39
N LEU A 148 -18.99 2.07 -9.31
CA LEU A 148 -19.17 3.43 -8.78
C LEU A 148 -18.43 4.43 -9.65
N LEU A 149 -17.23 4.08 -10.13
CA LEU A 149 -16.44 4.94 -11.02
C LEU A 149 -17.09 5.08 -12.41
N GLY A 150 -17.85 4.09 -12.87
CA GLY A 150 -18.62 4.20 -14.12
C GLY A 150 -19.66 5.32 -14.10
N GLN A 151 -20.24 5.64 -12.93
CA GLN A 151 -21.21 6.73 -12.77
C GLN A 151 -20.62 8.10 -13.10
N ILE A 152 -19.33 8.30 -12.83
CA ILE A 152 -18.60 9.53 -13.16
C ILE A 152 -17.85 9.41 -14.49
N GLY A 153 -18.19 8.43 -15.33
CA GLY A 153 -17.63 8.20 -16.65
C GLY A 153 -16.29 7.45 -16.67
N VAL A 154 -15.74 7.05 -15.52
CA VAL A 154 -14.47 6.33 -15.43
C VAL A 154 -14.70 4.82 -15.47
N ARG A 155 -14.76 4.28 -16.70
CA ARG A 155 -15.01 2.85 -16.97
C ARG A 155 -13.75 2.01 -16.77
N CYS A 156 -13.57 1.46 -15.57
CA CYS A 156 -12.30 0.83 -15.22
C CYS A 156 -12.42 -0.44 -14.37
N ALA A 157 -11.31 -1.19 -14.34
CA ALA A 157 -10.95 -2.08 -13.25
C ALA A 157 -9.89 -1.38 -12.37
N VAL A 158 -10.07 -1.38 -11.05
CA VAL A 158 -9.11 -0.75 -10.12
C VAL A 158 -8.16 -1.81 -9.57
N ILE A 159 -6.86 -1.58 -9.67
CA ILE A 159 -5.81 -2.47 -9.13
C ILE A 159 -4.94 -1.68 -8.15
N PRO A 160 -5.17 -1.78 -6.83
CA PRO A 160 -4.29 -1.22 -5.81
C PRO A 160 -3.02 -2.07 -5.67
N HIS A 161 -2.05 -1.61 -4.88
CA HIS A 161 -0.76 -2.30 -4.71
C HIS A 161 -0.13 -2.63 -6.08
N TYR A 162 -0.21 -1.67 -7.00
CA TYR A 162 0.16 -1.88 -8.41
C TYR A 162 1.66 -2.15 -8.56
N ASN A 163 2.48 -1.52 -7.73
CA ASN A 163 3.92 -1.80 -7.58
C ASN A 163 4.26 -2.80 -6.46
N ASN A 164 3.36 -3.71 -6.07
CA ASN A 164 3.64 -4.67 -5.00
C ASN A 164 4.93 -5.47 -5.25
N HIS A 165 5.80 -5.54 -4.24
CA HIS A 165 7.10 -6.22 -4.27
C HIS A 165 7.28 -7.28 -3.17
N GLU A 166 6.21 -7.68 -2.46
CA GLU A 166 6.29 -8.66 -1.38
C GLU A 166 6.81 -10.05 -1.79
N GLY A 167 6.72 -10.41 -3.09
CA GLY A 167 7.18 -11.70 -3.59
C GLY A 167 8.68 -11.93 -3.49
N GLY A 168 9.48 -10.86 -3.43
CA GLY A 168 10.94 -10.91 -3.38
C GLY A 168 11.60 -11.51 -4.63
N THR A 169 11.43 -12.81 -4.85
CA THR A 169 12.08 -13.59 -5.91
C THR A 169 11.20 -13.84 -7.13
N TYR A 170 9.91 -13.49 -7.06
CA TYR A 170 8.94 -13.62 -8.13
C TYR A 170 8.06 -12.37 -8.24
N ASP A 171 7.42 -12.20 -9.39
CA ASP A 171 6.66 -11.00 -9.72
C ASP A 171 5.29 -10.97 -9.02
N THR A 172 5.16 -10.12 -8.00
CA THR A 172 3.90 -9.87 -7.29
C THR A 172 3.28 -8.52 -7.63
N ARG A 173 3.79 -7.80 -8.64
CA ARG A 173 3.21 -6.53 -9.06
C ARG A 173 1.74 -6.73 -9.44
N PHE A 174 1.01 -5.63 -9.45
CA PHE A 174 -0.39 -5.61 -9.87
C PHE A 174 -1.29 -6.43 -8.94
N CYS A 175 -1.16 -6.19 -7.63
CA CYS A 175 -1.93 -6.89 -6.59
C CYS A 175 -1.73 -8.43 -6.61
N TYR A 176 -0.47 -8.88 -6.57
CA TYR A 176 -0.04 -10.29 -6.61
C TYR A 176 -0.29 -11.04 -7.94
N MET A 177 -0.71 -10.35 -8.99
CA MET A 177 -0.96 -11.01 -10.28
C MET A 177 0.34 -11.29 -11.05
N GLY A 178 1.32 -10.39 -10.95
CA GLY A 178 2.48 -10.38 -11.84
C GLY A 178 2.10 -10.04 -13.28
N GLU A 179 3.08 -9.70 -14.11
CA GLU A 179 2.85 -9.22 -15.49
C GLU A 179 2.12 -10.26 -16.35
N GLU A 180 2.42 -11.55 -16.18
CA GLU A 180 1.82 -12.61 -16.99
C GLU A 180 0.31 -12.71 -16.78
N ARG A 181 -0.15 -12.81 -15.52
CA ARG A 181 -1.59 -12.89 -15.25
C ARG A 181 -2.27 -11.55 -15.54
N LEU A 182 -1.61 -10.42 -15.27
CA LEU A 182 -2.17 -9.11 -15.60
C LEU A 182 -2.48 -8.99 -17.10
N ARG A 183 -1.59 -9.44 -17.99
CA ARG A 183 -1.85 -9.41 -19.45
C ARG A 183 -3.05 -10.26 -19.85
N ARG A 184 -3.21 -11.44 -19.25
CA ARG A 184 -4.38 -12.30 -19.51
C ARG A 184 -5.67 -11.62 -19.05
N LEU A 185 -5.65 -11.04 -17.84
CA LEU A 185 -6.77 -10.27 -17.29
C LEU A 185 -7.10 -9.05 -18.16
N GLU A 186 -6.09 -8.31 -18.62
CA GLU A 186 -6.24 -7.15 -19.49
C GLU A 186 -6.92 -7.53 -20.82
N ALA A 187 -6.54 -8.67 -21.41
CA ALA A 187 -7.15 -9.17 -22.65
C ALA A 187 -8.61 -9.63 -22.48
N MET A 188 -9.08 -9.86 -21.26
CA MET A 188 -10.46 -10.24 -20.95
C MET A 188 -11.38 -9.01 -20.75
N LEU A 189 -10.81 -7.82 -20.60
CA LEU A 189 -11.60 -6.59 -20.48
C LEU A 189 -12.08 -6.13 -21.87
N PRO A 190 -13.30 -5.57 -21.97
CA PRO A 190 -13.72 -4.89 -23.18
C PRO A 190 -12.77 -3.76 -23.57
N ASP A 191 -12.66 -3.50 -24.86
CA ASP A 191 -11.70 -2.53 -25.39
C ASP A 191 -11.90 -1.12 -24.82
N ASP A 192 -13.10 -0.73 -24.40
CA ASP A 192 -13.38 0.59 -23.84
C ASP A 192 -13.05 0.72 -22.34
N ARG A 193 -12.41 -0.28 -21.73
CA ARG A 193 -12.07 -0.31 -20.29
C ARG A 193 -10.60 -0.07 -20.04
N LEU A 194 -10.32 0.66 -18.97
CA LEU A 194 -8.97 0.89 -18.47
C LEU A 194 -8.68 0.07 -17.20
N ILE A 195 -7.42 -0.30 -17.02
CA ILE A 195 -6.89 -0.70 -15.73
C ILE A 195 -6.36 0.55 -15.04
N LEU A 196 -6.97 0.91 -13.90
CA LEU A 196 -6.51 1.99 -13.03
C LEU A 196 -5.62 1.40 -11.92
N GLY A 197 -4.33 1.42 -12.17
CA GLY A 197 -3.29 1.00 -11.23
C GLY A 197 -3.00 2.08 -10.20
N ILE A 198 -2.99 1.72 -8.92
CA ILE A 198 -2.62 2.62 -7.81
C ILE A 198 -1.51 1.95 -6.99
N ASP A 199 -0.36 2.59 -6.93
CA ASP A 199 0.78 2.12 -6.15
C ASP A 199 0.52 2.16 -4.64
N GLU A 200 1.33 1.42 -3.90
CA GLU A 200 1.37 1.49 -2.45
C GLU A 200 1.68 2.90 -1.95
N TYR A 201 1.12 3.27 -0.79
CA TYR A 201 1.26 4.60 -0.19
C TYR A 201 0.88 5.76 -1.13
N THR A 202 -0.07 5.53 -2.04
CA THR A 202 -0.53 6.49 -3.05
C THR A 202 -2.05 6.60 -3.03
N ALA A 203 -2.58 7.79 -3.28
CA ALA A 203 -4.00 8.05 -3.47
C ALA A 203 -4.24 8.69 -4.84
N CYS A 204 -5.21 8.14 -5.56
CA CYS A 204 -5.87 8.75 -6.70
C CYS A 204 -7.12 9.47 -6.19
N ILE A 205 -7.09 10.79 -6.09
CA ILE A 205 -8.19 11.59 -5.56
C ILE A 205 -8.96 12.16 -6.75
N ILE A 206 -10.18 11.68 -6.97
CA ILE A 206 -11.06 12.20 -8.02
C ILE A 206 -12.00 13.25 -7.42
N ASP A 207 -11.91 14.46 -7.93
CA ASP A 207 -12.78 15.58 -7.59
C ASP A 207 -13.78 15.79 -8.72
N VAL A 208 -15.01 15.31 -8.51
CA VAL A 208 -16.07 15.34 -9.51
C VAL A 208 -16.54 16.76 -9.77
N GLU A 209 -16.66 17.59 -8.73
CA GLU A 209 -17.09 18.98 -8.88
C GLU A 209 -16.03 19.80 -9.65
N ALA A 210 -14.76 19.67 -9.27
CA ALA A 210 -13.68 20.38 -9.94
C ALA A 210 -13.21 19.73 -11.26
N GLN A 211 -13.83 18.62 -11.68
CA GLN A 211 -13.47 17.83 -12.87
C GLN A 211 -11.96 17.53 -12.94
N SER A 212 -11.36 17.14 -11.82
CA SER A 212 -9.91 16.94 -11.71
C SER A 212 -9.55 15.67 -10.94
N VAL A 213 -8.33 15.19 -11.18
CA VAL A 213 -7.73 14.04 -10.49
C VAL A 213 -6.39 14.46 -9.92
N SER A 214 -6.18 14.23 -8.64
CA SER A 214 -4.92 14.54 -7.94
C SER A 214 -4.25 13.27 -7.45
N VAL A 215 -2.98 13.09 -7.83
CA VAL A 215 -2.12 12.03 -7.30
C VAL A 215 -1.39 12.55 -6.06
N ARG A 216 -1.51 11.82 -4.95
CA ARG A 216 -0.85 12.14 -3.68
C ARG A 216 -0.17 10.90 -3.12
N GLY A 217 0.97 11.08 -2.44
CA GLY A 217 1.71 9.98 -1.82
C GLY A 217 3.06 9.72 -2.47
N ARG A 218 3.59 8.51 -2.25
CA ARG A 218 4.97 8.16 -2.60
C ARG A 218 5.12 7.59 -4.01
N GLY A 219 4.16 6.79 -4.47
CA GLY A 219 4.16 6.15 -5.77
C GLY A 219 3.30 6.88 -6.80
N GLU A 220 2.79 6.10 -7.75
CA GLU A 220 2.20 6.59 -8.99
C GLU A 220 0.77 6.07 -9.18
N VAL A 221 0.04 6.74 -10.09
CA VAL A 221 -1.22 6.24 -10.65
C VAL A 221 -0.99 5.94 -12.12
N THR A 222 -1.38 4.75 -12.54
CA THR A 222 -1.23 4.26 -13.92
C THR A 222 -2.60 4.02 -14.53
N ALA A 223 -2.89 4.59 -15.69
CA ALA A 223 -3.97 4.11 -16.55
C ALA A 223 -3.35 3.24 -17.65
N ARG A 224 -3.74 1.97 -17.70
CA ARG A 224 -3.22 0.97 -18.66
C ARG A 224 -4.35 0.40 -19.51
N ARG A 225 -4.08 0.24 -20.81
CA ARG A 225 -5.01 -0.33 -21.79
C ARG A 225 -4.24 -0.86 -23.01
N HIS A 226 -4.51 -2.10 -23.40
CA HIS A 226 -3.88 -2.80 -24.53
C HIS A 226 -2.35 -2.63 -24.61
N GLY A 227 -1.68 -2.73 -23.46
CA GLY A 227 -0.22 -2.57 -23.37
C GLY A 227 0.30 -1.13 -23.53
N SER A 228 -0.59 -0.16 -23.79
CA SER A 228 -0.30 1.27 -23.63
C SER A 228 -0.57 1.68 -22.19
N GLN A 229 0.24 2.57 -21.66
CA GLN A 229 0.02 3.11 -20.32
C GLN A 229 0.38 4.57 -20.22
N ARG A 230 -0.29 5.26 -19.32
CA ARG A 230 0.03 6.62 -18.90
C ARG A 230 0.15 6.66 -17.39
N VAL A 231 1.18 7.37 -16.92
CA VAL A 231 1.58 7.41 -15.52
C VAL A 231 1.54 8.85 -15.02
N TRP A 232 1.02 9.04 -13.82
CA TRP A 232 0.97 10.33 -13.15
C TRP A 232 1.58 10.22 -11.75
N THR A 233 2.47 11.15 -11.43
CA THR A 233 3.22 11.17 -10.17
C THR A 233 3.13 12.54 -9.55
N ARG A 234 2.51 12.63 -8.36
CA ARG A 234 2.37 13.87 -7.55
C ARG A 234 1.85 15.08 -8.34
N THR A 235 0.99 14.85 -9.31
CA THR A 235 0.43 15.87 -10.20
C THR A 235 -1.10 15.91 -10.10
N THR A 236 -1.69 16.96 -10.64
CA THR A 236 -3.13 17.10 -10.83
C THR A 236 -3.42 17.20 -12.33
N PHE A 237 -4.42 16.48 -12.80
CA PHE A 237 -4.78 16.42 -14.22
C PHE A 237 -6.31 16.39 -14.40
N PRO A 238 -6.85 16.74 -15.58
CA PRO A 238 -8.30 16.70 -15.85
C PRO A 238 -8.90 15.29 -15.73
N LEU A 239 -10.09 15.19 -15.15
CA LEU A 239 -10.85 13.93 -15.05
C LEU A 239 -11.13 13.29 -16.42
N SER A 240 -11.27 14.11 -17.46
CA SER A 240 -11.48 13.64 -18.83
C SER A 240 -10.40 12.66 -19.32
N MET A 241 -9.17 12.74 -18.80
CA MET A 241 -8.11 11.79 -19.16
C MET A 241 -8.37 10.36 -18.66
N LEU A 242 -9.20 10.19 -17.62
CA LEU A 242 -9.65 8.86 -17.17
C LEU A 242 -10.99 8.45 -17.79
N GLN A 243 -11.81 9.42 -18.23
CA GLN A 243 -13.09 9.15 -18.87
C GLN A 243 -12.95 8.75 -20.35
N ASP A 244 -11.90 9.26 -21.01
CA ASP A 244 -11.56 8.94 -22.40
C ASP A 244 -10.37 7.95 -22.46
N PRO A 245 -10.64 6.65 -22.72
CA PRO A 245 -9.59 5.63 -22.79
C PRO A 245 -8.60 5.85 -23.96
N SER A 246 -8.91 6.73 -24.92
CA SER A 246 -7.99 7.09 -26.00
C SER A 246 -6.94 8.10 -25.54
N GLN A 247 -7.29 9.02 -24.64
CA GLN A 247 -6.37 10.01 -24.07
C GLN A 247 -5.47 9.44 -22.96
N ALA A 248 -5.92 8.35 -22.35
CA ALA A 248 -5.09 7.52 -21.47
C ALA A 248 -3.95 6.79 -22.22
N SER A 249 -3.99 6.74 -23.55
CA SER A 249 -2.92 6.16 -24.37
C SER A 249 -2.00 7.26 -24.91
N ALA A 250 -0.88 7.52 -24.22
CA ALA A 250 0.21 8.33 -24.76
C ALA A 250 1.54 7.62 -24.54
N THR A 251 2.16 7.22 -25.66
CA THR A 251 3.53 6.73 -25.91
C THR A 251 4.14 5.71 -24.93
N THR A 252 4.41 4.53 -25.48
CA THR A 252 5.28 3.49 -24.93
C THR A 252 6.66 4.05 -24.55
N THR A 253 6.90 4.29 -23.27
CA THR A 253 8.25 4.14 -22.72
C THR A 253 8.36 2.72 -22.18
N SER A 254 8.90 1.83 -23.00
CA SER A 254 9.51 0.61 -22.48
C SER A 254 10.53 1.06 -21.43
N ARG A 255 10.27 0.76 -20.16
CA ARG A 255 11.28 0.95 -19.11
C ARG A 255 12.49 0.11 -19.51
N PRO A 256 13.67 0.69 -19.80
CA PRO A 256 14.84 -0.11 -20.08
C PRO A 256 15.13 -0.95 -18.84
N VAL A 257 15.41 -2.23 -19.04
CA VAL A 257 16.17 -3.01 -18.06
C VAL A 257 17.44 -2.20 -17.78
N PRO A 258 17.73 -1.81 -16.53
CA PRO A 258 18.92 -1.00 -16.28
C PRO A 258 20.15 -1.85 -16.63
N PRO A 259 21.09 -1.33 -17.45
CA PRO A 259 22.38 -1.97 -17.62
C PRO A 259 23.16 -1.90 -16.30
N PRO A 260 24.14 -2.79 -16.07
CA PRO A 260 24.99 -2.72 -14.88
C PRO A 260 25.69 -1.36 -14.86
N ALA A 261 25.51 -0.61 -13.77
CA ALA A 261 26.04 0.72 -13.62
C ALA A 261 27.58 0.68 -13.62
N ALA A 262 28.18 1.30 -14.64
CA ALA A 262 29.57 1.71 -14.62
C ALA A 262 29.70 3.02 -13.83
N SER A 263 30.74 3.07 -13.00
CA SER A 263 31.11 4.09 -12.03
C SER A 263 31.15 5.53 -12.54
N GLY A 264 30.66 6.47 -11.72
CA GLY A 264 30.94 7.90 -11.84
C GLY A 264 30.64 8.67 -10.55
N ALA A 265 31.71 9.02 -9.82
CA ALA A 265 31.84 10.04 -8.78
C ALA A 265 30.90 10.02 -7.55
N LEU A 266 31.50 9.61 -6.44
CA LEU A 266 31.05 9.64 -5.04
C LEU A 266 30.75 11.06 -4.54
N ASP A 267 29.68 11.22 -3.75
CA ASP A 267 29.75 11.99 -2.50
C ASP A 267 28.51 11.76 -1.61
N ARG A 268 28.80 11.45 -0.34
CA ARG A 268 27.96 11.26 0.86
C ARG A 268 27.52 9.83 1.23
N PHE A 269 27.99 9.41 2.41
CA PHE A 269 27.49 8.29 3.20
C PHE A 269 25.97 8.42 3.43
N ASN A 270 25.19 7.42 3.01
CA ASN A 270 23.74 7.46 3.05
C ASN A 270 23.19 6.85 4.36
N VAL A 271 23.18 7.66 5.42
CA VAL A 271 22.64 7.29 6.74
C VAL A 271 21.17 6.85 6.63
N ASP A 272 20.38 7.53 5.79
CA ASP A 272 18.96 7.21 5.59
C ASP A 272 18.78 5.86 4.90
N GLY A 273 19.70 5.50 4.00
CA GLY A 273 19.79 4.18 3.39
C GLY A 273 20.11 3.09 4.40
N LEU A 274 21.06 3.33 5.31
CA LEU A 274 21.42 2.38 6.37
C LEU A 274 20.29 2.16 7.37
N VAL A 275 19.58 3.23 7.76
CA VAL A 275 18.39 3.14 8.61
C VAL A 275 17.28 2.35 7.91
N ALA A 276 17.01 2.63 6.64
CA ALA A 276 15.99 1.92 5.87
C ALA A 276 16.31 0.43 5.74
N ALA A 277 17.57 0.08 5.48
CA ALA A 277 18.08 -1.27 5.42
C ALA A 277 17.85 -2.08 6.71
N ILE A 278 18.12 -1.47 7.87
CA ILE A 278 17.93 -2.10 9.18
C ILE A 278 16.44 -2.33 9.47
N LEU A 279 15.59 -1.37 9.11
CA LEU A 279 14.13 -1.48 9.28
C LEU A 279 13.52 -2.54 8.35
N GLU A 280 14.01 -2.64 7.11
CA GLU A 280 13.61 -3.67 6.17
C GLU A 280 14.02 -5.07 6.66
N MET A 281 15.24 -5.19 7.20
CA MET A 281 15.75 -6.45 7.72
C MET A 281 15.05 -6.90 9.01
N GLU A 282 14.67 -5.97 9.89
CA GLU A 282 13.85 -6.25 11.07
C GLU A 282 12.49 -6.84 10.67
N SER A 283 11.89 -6.31 9.61
CA SER A 283 10.65 -6.84 9.05
C SER A 283 10.81 -8.27 8.51
N VAL A 284 11.96 -8.60 7.90
CA VAL A 284 12.25 -9.93 7.33
C VAL A 284 12.56 -10.98 8.40
N LEU A 285 13.30 -10.62 9.46
CA LEU A 285 13.60 -11.55 10.56
C LEU A 285 12.35 -11.96 11.35
N GLN A 286 11.34 -11.09 11.43
CA GLN A 286 10.14 -11.34 12.23
C GLN A 286 9.15 -12.32 11.59
N VAL A 287 9.25 -12.56 10.28
CA VAL A 287 8.50 -13.65 9.62
C VAL A 287 8.90 -15.03 10.20
N ARG A 288 10.06 -15.15 10.86
CA ARG A 288 10.56 -16.39 11.48
C ARG A 288 10.56 -16.43 13.02
N ILE A 289 10.22 -15.35 13.73
CA ILE A 289 10.08 -15.38 15.21
C ILE A 289 8.59 -15.36 15.58
N ALA A 290 7.86 -16.37 15.11
CA ALA A 290 6.46 -16.58 15.49
C ALA A 290 6.29 -17.27 16.86
N ASP A 291 7.35 -17.89 17.42
CA ASP A 291 7.16 -18.88 18.49
C ASP A 291 7.59 -18.49 19.92
N LEU A 292 7.99 -17.25 20.20
CA LEU A 292 8.37 -16.88 21.58
C LEU A 292 7.87 -15.47 21.98
N GLY A 293 6.74 -15.40 22.70
CA GLY A 293 6.32 -14.24 23.52
C GLY A 293 5.01 -13.53 23.12
N GLY A 294 4.40 -12.79 24.06
CA GLY A 294 3.16 -12.02 23.83
C GLY A 294 3.33 -10.90 22.80
N THR A 295 2.28 -10.61 22.01
CA THR A 295 2.33 -9.70 20.84
C THR A 295 2.52 -8.22 21.21
N GLY A 296 1.90 -7.75 22.30
CA GLY A 296 1.89 -6.32 22.66
C GLY A 296 3.20 -5.75 23.22
N GLU A 297 3.98 -6.55 23.95
CA GLU A 297 5.28 -6.12 24.50
C GLU A 297 6.35 -6.09 23.41
N ARG A 298 6.29 -7.06 22.47
CA ARG A 298 7.13 -7.10 21.27
C ARG A 298 6.91 -5.89 20.36
N ASP A 299 5.66 -5.50 20.15
CA ASP A 299 5.33 -4.33 19.33
C ASP A 299 5.79 -3.01 19.98
N ARG A 300 5.75 -2.90 21.32
CA ARG A 300 6.30 -1.75 22.06
C ARG A 300 7.83 -1.68 21.98
N VAL A 301 8.52 -2.78 22.27
CA VAL A 301 9.99 -2.85 22.16
C VAL A 301 10.43 -2.57 20.72
N ARG A 302 9.66 -3.03 19.72
CA ARG A 302 9.88 -2.72 18.30
C ARG A 302 9.72 -1.24 18.00
N ALA A 303 8.64 -0.61 18.46
CA ALA A 303 8.42 0.82 18.23
C ALA A 303 9.54 1.67 18.82
N GLU A 304 10.00 1.33 20.03
CA GLU A 304 11.14 1.99 20.69
C GLU A 304 12.45 1.75 19.94
N MET A 305 12.72 0.51 19.51
CA MET A 305 13.92 0.20 18.73
C MET A 305 13.96 0.96 17.40
N ARG A 306 12.83 1.00 16.68
CA ARG A 306 12.71 1.78 15.43
C ARG A 306 12.87 3.28 15.69
N HIS A 307 12.34 3.78 16.80
CA HIS A 307 12.53 5.18 17.19
C HIS A 307 13.99 5.50 17.49
N LEU A 308 14.71 4.63 18.19
CA LEU A 308 16.13 4.78 18.49
C LEU A 308 17.01 4.70 17.23
N ILE A 309 16.70 3.80 16.29
CA ILE A 309 17.40 3.69 15.00
C ILE A 309 17.24 4.97 14.17
N VAL A 310 16.03 5.52 14.11
CA VAL A 310 15.77 6.79 13.40
C VAL A 310 16.49 7.95 14.08
N ARG A 311 16.46 8.02 15.41
CA ARG A 311 17.14 9.06 16.19
C ARG A 311 18.67 8.98 16.07
N LEU A 312 19.24 7.79 16.01
CA LEU A 312 20.66 7.56 15.72
C LEU A 312 21.02 8.04 14.31
N GLY A 313 20.15 7.80 13.33
CA GLY A 313 20.31 8.33 11.97
C GLY A 313 20.26 9.87 11.92
N GLU A 314 19.39 10.49 12.70
CA GLU A 314 19.31 11.96 12.83
C GLU A 314 20.57 12.55 13.48
N LEU A 315 21.08 11.93 14.56
CA LEU A 315 22.28 12.38 15.27
C LEU A 315 23.57 12.22 14.44
N ALA A 316 23.59 11.29 13.48
CA ALA A 316 24.71 11.06 12.60
C ALA A 316 24.78 12.04 11.40
N ARG A 317 23.73 12.83 11.13
CA ARG A 317 23.72 13.76 9.97
C ARG A 317 24.64 14.98 10.14
N ASP A 318 24.93 15.40 11.38
CA ASP A 318 25.61 16.67 11.66
C ASP A 318 27.02 16.51 12.29
N ARG A 319 27.63 15.31 12.19
CA ARG A 319 28.89 14.97 12.88
C ARG A 319 30.05 14.62 11.93
N GLY A 320 31.29 14.73 12.44
CA GLY A 320 32.51 14.37 11.71
C GLY A 320 32.68 12.85 11.50
N ARG A 321 33.50 12.45 10.51
CA ARG A 321 33.65 11.06 10.03
C ARG A 321 33.85 10.00 11.12
N GLN A 322 34.71 10.29 12.11
CA GLN A 322 35.00 9.36 13.20
C GLN A 322 33.81 9.20 14.15
N GLU A 323 33.10 10.30 14.44
CA GLU A 323 31.91 10.29 15.28
C GLU A 323 30.72 9.62 14.60
N VAL A 324 30.58 9.75 13.27
CA VAL A 324 29.56 9.03 12.48
C VAL A 324 29.83 7.54 12.51
N ARG A 325 31.09 7.12 12.32
CA ARG A 325 31.48 5.71 12.44
C ARG A 325 31.15 5.15 13.83
N GLU A 326 31.45 5.89 14.90
CA GLU A 326 31.13 5.49 16.27
C GLU A 326 29.62 5.42 16.52
N CYS A 327 28.84 6.34 15.96
CA CYS A 327 27.38 6.36 16.08
C CYS A 327 26.69 5.21 15.34
N VAL A 328 27.19 4.81 14.16
CA VAL A 328 26.59 3.73 13.36
C VAL A 328 27.19 2.36 13.63
N ALA A 329 28.33 2.28 14.33
CA ALA A 329 29.01 1.01 14.61
C ALA A 329 28.12 -0.05 15.27
N PRO A 330 27.36 0.26 16.33
CA PRO A 330 26.49 -0.74 16.97
C PRO A 330 25.44 -1.33 16.00
N LEU A 331 24.98 -0.53 15.04
CA LEU A 331 23.99 -0.94 14.05
C LEU A 331 24.61 -1.81 12.95
N VAL A 332 25.79 -1.42 12.46
CA VAL A 332 26.54 -2.21 11.47
C VAL A 332 26.97 -3.55 12.07
N ASP A 333 27.41 -3.58 13.32
CA ASP A 333 27.86 -4.80 14.00
C ASP A 333 26.73 -5.83 14.17
N VAL A 334 25.49 -5.37 14.39
CA VAL A 334 24.29 -6.24 14.42
C VAL A 334 24.06 -6.85 13.03
N LEU A 335 24.11 -6.06 11.96
CA LEU A 335 23.95 -6.55 10.59
C LEU A 335 25.04 -7.55 10.20
N LEU A 336 26.30 -7.31 10.62
CA LEU A 336 27.41 -8.23 10.42
C LEU A 336 27.24 -9.53 11.20
N SER A 337 26.76 -9.45 12.44
CA SER A 337 26.45 -10.62 13.27
C SER A 337 25.37 -11.49 12.65
N MET A 338 24.31 -10.86 12.11
CA MET A 338 23.25 -11.53 11.37
C MET A 338 23.75 -12.17 10.08
N ARG A 339 24.62 -11.49 9.33
CA ARG A 339 25.27 -12.06 8.15
C ARG A 339 26.10 -13.29 8.50
N GLY A 340 26.84 -13.23 9.59
CA GLY A 340 27.62 -14.36 10.12
C GLY A 340 26.75 -15.56 10.47
N ALA A 341 25.60 -15.34 11.13
CA ALA A 341 24.63 -16.39 11.41
C ALA A 341 24.06 -17.02 10.14
N ALA A 342 23.65 -16.19 9.16
CA ALA A 342 23.17 -16.67 7.87
C ALA A 342 24.22 -17.54 7.14
N ARG A 343 25.51 -17.18 7.17
CA ARG A 343 26.59 -18.01 6.61
C ARG A 343 26.77 -19.35 7.32
N ARG A 344 26.74 -19.37 8.66
CA ARG A 344 26.85 -20.61 9.45
C ARG A 344 25.70 -21.57 9.17
N GLU A 345 24.51 -21.03 8.94
CA GLU A 345 23.31 -21.79 8.57
C GLU A 345 23.20 -22.06 7.06
N GLN A 346 24.26 -21.82 6.28
CA GLN A 346 24.30 -22.01 4.83
C GLN A 346 23.25 -21.23 4.03
N ARG A 347 22.68 -20.17 4.61
CA ARG A 347 21.74 -19.23 3.97
C ARG A 347 22.50 -18.17 3.16
N PHE A 348 23.31 -18.62 2.19
CA PHE A 348 24.22 -17.75 1.43
C PHE A 348 23.52 -16.58 0.74
N ARG A 349 22.32 -16.80 0.18
CA ARG A 349 21.51 -15.74 -0.45
C ARG A 349 21.15 -14.60 0.51
N GLU A 350 20.85 -14.93 1.77
CA GLU A 350 20.52 -13.94 2.79
C GLU A 350 21.78 -13.20 3.27
N ALA A 351 22.92 -13.91 3.35
CA ALA A 351 24.20 -13.30 3.65
C ALA A 351 24.68 -12.34 2.54
N ASP A 352 24.45 -12.69 1.28
CA ASP A 352 24.79 -11.85 0.12
C ASP A 352 23.92 -10.60 0.07
N ARG A 353 22.61 -10.73 0.33
CA ARG A 353 21.70 -9.59 0.43
C ARG A 353 22.14 -8.60 1.52
N LEU A 354 22.54 -9.09 2.69
CA LEU A 354 23.09 -8.25 3.77
C LEU A 354 24.38 -7.55 3.36
N ARG A 355 25.24 -8.22 2.57
CA ARG A 355 26.48 -7.62 2.06
C ARG A 355 26.20 -6.52 1.04
N THR A 356 25.27 -6.73 0.11
CA THR A 356 24.86 -5.72 -0.89
C THR A 356 24.26 -4.50 -0.21
N ILE A 357 23.36 -4.72 0.76
CA ILE A 357 22.74 -3.64 1.52
C ILE A 357 23.77 -2.78 2.26
N LEU A 358 24.75 -3.41 2.92
CA LEU A 358 25.85 -2.69 3.58
C LEU A 358 26.67 -1.88 2.57
N ALA A 359 27.00 -2.47 1.41
CA ALA A 359 27.75 -1.79 0.36
C ALA A 359 26.98 -0.59 -0.24
N ASP A 360 25.68 -0.72 -0.48
CA ASP A 360 24.81 0.35 -0.96
C ASP A 360 24.70 1.53 0.03
N CYS A 361 24.95 1.25 1.31
CA CYS A 361 25.02 2.26 2.37
C CYS A 361 26.42 2.87 2.55
N GLY A 362 27.38 2.51 1.69
CA GLY A 362 28.77 2.95 1.81
C GLY A 362 29.56 2.26 2.92
N VAL A 363 29.09 1.10 3.41
CA VAL A 363 29.81 0.25 4.37
C VAL A 363 30.53 -0.86 3.60
N GLU A 364 31.84 -0.74 3.50
CA GLU A 364 32.70 -1.76 2.92
C GLU A 364 33.03 -2.83 3.96
N VAL A 365 32.84 -4.09 3.60
CA VAL A 365 33.09 -5.22 4.50
C VAL A 365 34.17 -6.14 3.97
N GLN A 366 35.21 -6.31 4.77
CA GLN A 366 36.35 -7.17 4.52
C GLN A 366 36.30 -8.37 5.47
N ASP A 367 36.21 -9.57 4.90
CA ASP A 367 36.30 -10.80 5.69
C ASP A 367 37.78 -11.19 5.80
N THR A 368 38.31 -11.24 7.02
CA THR A 368 39.68 -11.70 7.30
C THR A 368 39.64 -13.02 8.08
N PRO A 369 40.75 -13.78 8.13
CA PRO A 369 40.84 -14.98 8.97
C PRO A 369 40.63 -14.72 10.48
N ALA A 370 40.79 -13.46 10.93
CA ALA A 370 40.60 -13.05 12.32
C ALA A 370 39.16 -12.57 12.62
N GLY A 371 38.33 -12.34 11.59
CA GLY A 371 36.96 -11.85 11.75
C GLY A 371 36.51 -10.97 10.58
N THR A 372 35.28 -10.48 10.65
CA THR A 372 34.74 -9.54 9.66
C THR A 372 35.04 -8.12 10.12
N GLU A 373 35.83 -7.38 9.34
CA GLU A 373 36.10 -5.95 9.55
C GLU A 373 35.30 -5.11 8.57
N TRP A 374 34.98 -3.87 8.95
CA TRP A 374 34.27 -2.94 8.08
C TRP A 374 34.84 -1.53 8.14
N SER A 375 34.63 -0.80 7.06
CA SER A 375 35.02 0.61 6.92
C SER A 375 33.96 1.38 6.15
N LEU A 376 33.97 2.70 6.27
CA LEU A 376 33.12 3.57 5.47
C LEU A 376 33.88 3.97 4.20
N VAL A 377 33.28 3.73 3.04
CA VAL A 377 33.85 4.12 1.74
C VAL A 377 33.84 5.65 1.63
N ASN A 378 34.97 6.22 1.19
CA ASN A 378 35.26 7.65 1.08
C ASN A 378 34.04 8.59 1.08
N ALA A 379 33.90 9.33 2.19
CA ALA A 379 33.00 10.48 2.34
C ALA A 379 33.68 11.81 2.04
#